data_AF-A0AA43Z715-F1
#
_entry.id   AF-A0AA43Z715-F1
#
_cell.length_a   1.000
_cell.length_b   1.000
_cell.length_c   1.000
_cell.angle_alpha   90.00
_cell.angle_beta   90.00
_cell.angle_gamma   90.00
#
_symmetry.space_group_name_H-M   'P 1'
#
loop_
_entity.id
_entity.type
_entity.pdbx_description
1 polymer ?
#
loop_
_entity_poly.entity_id
_entity_poly.type
_entity_poly.pdbx_seq_one_letter_code
_entity_poly.pdbx_strand_id
1 'polypeptide(L)'
;MSEERFKAWLTFWQFVLGTVVVGIFSTVISHQIQTREVEIKEQESNAKLLEQALQEDVGVRRRLSQYFANVTRSAELRTRWGEYARLVEAEYQETLSEKQRLQQEVKSPSLDAMVRDELQRRIAELERQLSPKPATIVTPLQARVYMHIGSDGQRSAAEQTASALRADSISVPGIELRPNSPQRTELRYFRIAERAEAEGLTATVRGVWPDAAAKYVPGYEASTAIRPRHYELWISASSAPRVNMKP
;
A
#
# COMPACT_ATOMS: atom_id res chain seq x y z
N MET A 1 18.15 60.13 6.38
CA MET A 1 17.62 59.11 7.32
C MET A 1 18.45 59.22 8.60
N SER A 2 17.85 59.36 9.79
CA SER A 2 18.64 59.43 11.03
C SER A 2 19.26 58.07 11.35
N GLU A 3 20.46 58.05 11.94
CA GLU A 3 21.16 56.81 12.31
C GLU A 3 20.29 55.87 13.15
N GLU A 4 19.46 56.43 14.03
CA GLU A 4 18.55 55.64 14.86
C GLU A 4 17.49 54.89 14.06
N ARG A 5 16.94 55.51 13.00
CA ARG A 5 15.96 54.87 12.11
C ARG A 5 16.60 53.74 11.30
N PHE A 6 17.85 53.92 10.88
CA PHE A 6 18.59 52.87 10.18
C PHE A 6 18.90 51.68 11.09
N LYS A 7 19.34 51.93 12.34
CA LYS A 7 19.55 50.86 13.34
C LYS A 7 18.26 50.11 13.65
N ALA A 8 17.14 50.81 13.87
CA ALA A 8 15.85 50.19 14.14
C ALA A 8 15.33 49.35 12.96
N TRP A 9 15.58 49.81 11.72
CA TRP A 9 15.24 49.05 10.52
C TRP A 9 16.11 47.80 10.35
N LEU A 10 17.42 47.90 10.66
CA LEU A 10 18.33 46.77 10.61
C LEU A 10 17.97 45.70 11.65
N THR A 11 17.67 46.08 12.89
CA THR A 11 17.27 45.14 13.95
C THR A 11 15.93 44.47 13.65
N PHE A 12 14.98 45.20 13.04
CA PHE A 12 13.74 44.62 12.54
C PHE A 12 14.01 43.53 11.49
N TRP A 13 14.87 43.78 10.50
CA TRP A 13 15.19 42.77 9.49
C TRP A 13 15.97 41.57 10.05
N GLN A 14 16.85 41.78 11.02
CA GLN A 14 17.52 40.68 11.72
C GLN A 14 16.53 39.77 12.44
N PHE A 15 15.53 40.36 13.11
CA PHE A 15 14.46 39.60 13.77
C PHE A 15 13.60 38.81 12.77
N VAL A 16 13.21 39.45 11.67
CA VAL A 16 12.43 38.81 10.58
C VAL A 16 13.23 37.65 9.98
N LEU A 17 14.51 37.86 9.65
CA LEU A 17 15.38 36.82 9.10
C LEU A 17 15.53 35.64 10.06
N GLY A 18 15.74 35.92 11.35
CA GLY A 18 15.82 34.88 12.38
C GLY A 18 14.57 34.01 12.45
N THR A 19 13.38 34.63 12.39
CA THR A 19 12.09 33.92 12.46
C THR A 19 11.84 33.09 11.21
N VAL A 20 12.18 33.62 10.03
CA VAL A 20 12.07 32.90 8.74
C VAL A 20 12.99 31.68 8.74
N VAL A 21 14.24 31.84 9.17
CA VAL A 21 15.21 30.72 9.23
C VAL A 21 14.69 29.61 10.17
N VAL A 22 14.24 29.96 11.38
CA VAL A 22 13.67 28.98 12.32
C VAL A 22 12.44 28.28 11.73
N GLY A 23 11.55 29.01 11.05
CA GLY A 23 10.37 28.44 10.38
C GLY A 23 10.74 27.44 9.26
N ILE A 24 11.75 27.77 8.45
CA ILE A 24 12.25 26.86 7.40
C ILE A 24 12.84 25.60 8.02
N PHE A 25 13.71 25.72 9.03
CA PHE A 25 14.29 24.57 9.71
C PHE A 25 13.23 23.69 10.37
N SER A 26 12.23 24.29 11.02
CA SER A 26 11.11 23.55 11.62
C SER A 26 10.32 22.75 10.58
N THR A 27 10.05 23.36 9.43
CA THR A 27 9.34 22.70 8.32
C THR A 27 10.13 21.52 7.75
N VAL A 28 11.44 21.70 7.53
CA VAL A 28 12.32 20.64 7.02
C VAL A 28 12.42 19.47 8.00
N ILE A 29 12.58 19.76 9.30
CA ILE A 29 12.64 18.72 10.34
C ILE A 29 11.30 17.98 10.43
N SER A 30 10.18 18.70 10.41
CA SER A 30 8.85 18.08 10.45
C SER A 30 8.62 17.14 9.26
N HIS A 31 9.04 17.55 8.06
CA HIS A 31 8.95 16.70 6.87
C HIS A 31 9.83 15.44 7.00
N GLN A 32 11.07 15.58 7.47
CA GLN A 32 11.94 14.42 7.70
C GLN A 32 11.39 13.43 8.73
N ILE A 33 10.75 13.93 9.80
CA ILE A 33 10.11 13.09 10.82
C ILE A 33 8.94 12.32 10.21
N GLN A 34 8.09 12.98 9.42
CA GLN A 34 6.97 12.33 8.75
C GLN A 34 7.43 11.23 7.79
N THR A 35 8.45 11.47 6.98
CA THR A 35 9.01 10.44 6.07
C THR A 35 9.52 9.24 6.86
N ARG A 36 10.26 9.47 7.95
CA ARG A 36 10.74 8.37 8.81
C ARG A 36 9.59 7.62 9.49
N GLU A 37 8.54 8.31 9.91
CA GLU A 37 7.37 7.65 10.52
C GLU A 37 6.67 6.73 9.51
N VAL A 38 6.53 7.16 8.25
CA VAL A 38 5.99 6.32 7.17
C VAL A 38 6.90 5.12 6.91
N GLU A 39 8.21 5.33 6.76
CA GLU A 39 9.19 4.25 6.56
C GLU A 39 9.16 3.22 7.70
N ILE A 40 9.06 3.67 8.96
CA ILE A 40 8.96 2.79 10.13
C ILE A 40 7.65 1.99 10.09
N LYS A 41 6.52 2.63 9.79
CA LYS A 41 5.22 1.92 9.69
C LYS A 41 5.22 0.89 8.56
N GLU A 42 5.84 1.20 7.43
CA GLU A 42 6.02 0.24 6.33
C GLU A 42 6.88 -0.95 6.77
N GLN A 43 7.99 -0.68 7.47
CA GLN A 43 8.85 -1.73 8.03
C GLN A 43 8.12 -2.60 9.06
N GLU A 44 7.34 -2.00 9.96
CA GLU A 44 6.51 -2.73 10.93
C GLU A 44 5.44 -3.59 10.24
N SER A 45 4.77 -3.06 9.21
CA SER A 45 3.80 -3.82 8.42
C SER A 45 4.48 -4.99 7.71
N ASN A 46 5.64 -4.77 7.12
CA ASN A 46 6.41 -5.82 6.46
C ASN A 46 6.91 -6.88 7.46
N ALA A 47 7.31 -6.46 8.66
CA ALA A 47 7.71 -7.36 9.73
C ALA A 47 6.55 -8.24 10.20
N LYS A 48 5.34 -7.67 10.36
CA LYS A 48 4.12 -8.43 10.70
C LYS A 48 3.76 -9.45 9.62
N LEU A 49 3.87 -9.07 8.35
CA LEU A 49 3.64 -10.01 7.23
C LEU A 49 4.65 -11.16 7.25
N LEU A 50 5.91 -10.85 7.54
CA LEU A 50 6.96 -11.86 7.66
C LEU A 50 6.69 -12.79 8.85
N GLU A 51 6.32 -12.24 10.01
CA GLU A 51 5.98 -13.02 11.21
C GLU A 51 4.80 -13.96 10.94
N GLN A 52 3.74 -13.47 10.30
CA GLN A 52 2.61 -14.30 9.91
C GLN A 52 3.06 -15.42 8.95
N ALA A 53 3.86 -15.09 7.93
CA ALA A 53 4.32 -16.08 6.96
C ALA A 53 5.33 -17.10 7.55
N LEU A 54 6.01 -16.74 8.64
CA LEU A 54 6.86 -17.62 9.44
C LEU A 54 6.07 -18.54 10.39
N GLN A 55 4.77 -18.31 10.56
CA GLN A 55 3.85 -19.19 11.29
C GLN A 55 3.06 -20.12 10.34
N GLU A 56 3.22 -19.95 9.03
CA GLU A 56 2.53 -20.77 8.02
C GLU A 56 3.17 -22.16 7.82
N ASP A 57 2.55 -22.93 6.92
CA ASP A 57 2.95 -24.27 6.50
C ASP A 57 4.43 -24.34 6.08
N VAL A 58 5.04 -25.51 6.30
CA VAL A 58 6.47 -25.77 6.03
C VAL A 58 6.88 -25.40 4.60
N GLY A 59 5.99 -25.60 3.62
CA GLY A 59 6.22 -25.22 2.23
C GLY A 59 6.36 -23.71 2.00
N VAL A 60 5.60 -22.88 2.73
CA VAL A 60 5.72 -21.41 2.66
C VAL A 60 7.04 -20.96 3.27
N ARG A 61 7.32 -21.42 4.50
CA ARG A 61 8.55 -21.10 5.23
C ARG A 61 9.79 -21.48 4.41
N ARG A 62 9.76 -22.62 3.71
CA ARG A 62 10.83 -23.08 2.83
C ARG A 62 11.10 -22.10 1.68
N ARG A 63 10.06 -21.68 0.96
CA ARG A 63 10.20 -20.73 -0.16
C ARG A 63 10.72 -19.37 0.30
N LEU A 64 10.19 -18.85 1.41
CA LEU A 64 10.59 -17.56 1.97
C LEU A 64 12.05 -17.58 2.42
N SER A 65 12.44 -18.59 3.19
CA SER A 65 13.80 -18.71 3.69
C SER A 65 14.82 -18.82 2.55
N GLN A 66 14.54 -19.63 1.51
CA GLN A 66 15.39 -19.71 0.32
C GLN A 66 15.46 -18.39 -0.45
N TYR A 67 14.33 -17.67 -0.59
CA TYR A 67 14.30 -16.38 -1.24
C TYR A 67 15.16 -15.35 -0.49
N PHE A 68 14.93 -15.16 0.80
CA PHE A 68 15.67 -14.18 1.60
C PHE A 68 17.14 -14.55 1.81
N ALA A 69 17.50 -15.83 1.81
CA ALA A 69 18.90 -16.27 1.79
C ALA A 69 19.66 -15.82 0.53
N ASN A 70 18.95 -15.47 -0.55
CA ASN A 70 19.57 -15.01 -1.80
C ASN A 70 19.46 -13.49 -1.99
N VAL A 71 18.31 -12.88 -1.66
CA VAL A 71 18.05 -11.46 -1.99
C VAL A 71 18.45 -10.47 -0.90
N THR A 72 18.70 -10.94 0.33
CA THR A 72 19.03 -10.04 1.44
C THR A 72 20.40 -9.39 1.23
N ARG A 73 20.47 -8.06 1.34
CA ARG A 73 21.71 -7.29 1.11
C ARG A 73 22.74 -7.45 2.23
N SER A 74 22.30 -7.43 3.49
CA SER A 74 23.17 -7.63 4.66
C SER A 74 23.71 -9.06 4.68
N ALA A 75 25.04 -9.19 4.74
CA ALA A 75 25.70 -10.49 4.77
C ALA A 75 25.32 -11.30 6.02
N GLU A 76 25.24 -10.64 7.18
CA GLU A 76 24.83 -11.27 8.44
C GLU A 76 23.40 -11.82 8.36
N LEU A 77 22.44 -10.99 7.92
CA LEU A 77 21.06 -11.43 7.76
C LEU A 77 20.93 -12.54 6.72
N ARG A 78 21.70 -12.47 5.63
CA ARG A 78 21.74 -13.52 4.60
C ARG A 78 22.21 -14.86 5.19
N THR A 79 23.25 -14.85 6.02
CA THR A 79 23.73 -16.05 6.73
C THR A 79 22.64 -16.64 7.62
N ARG A 80 21.97 -15.80 8.43
CA ARG A 80 20.87 -16.24 9.29
C ARG A 80 19.71 -16.84 8.50
N TRP A 81 19.35 -16.24 7.37
CA TRP A 81 18.36 -16.80 6.46
C TRP A 81 18.81 -18.13 5.85
N GLY A 82 20.09 -18.28 5.52
CA GLY A 82 20.66 -19.54 5.02
C GLY A 82 20.71 -20.65 6.08
N GLU A 83 20.91 -20.32 7.35
CA GLU A 83 20.78 -21.26 8.46
C GLU A 83 19.33 -21.69 8.66
N TYR A 84 18.41 -20.72 8.69
CA TYR A 84 16.99 -21.00 8.80
C TYR A 84 16.46 -21.84 7.62
N ALA A 85 16.89 -21.53 6.39
CA ALA A 85 16.53 -22.30 5.21
C ALA A 85 16.96 -23.77 5.31
N ARG A 86 18.13 -24.07 5.90
CA ARG A 86 18.59 -25.44 6.14
C ARG A 86 17.71 -26.18 7.15
N LEU A 87 17.30 -25.51 8.23
CA LEU A 87 16.39 -26.09 9.23
C LEU A 87 15.03 -26.42 8.60
N VAL A 88 14.45 -25.47 7.86
CA VAL A 88 13.15 -25.65 7.22
C VAL A 88 13.22 -26.67 6.08
N GLU A 89 14.34 -26.76 5.34
CA GLU A 89 14.54 -27.82 4.36
C GLU A 89 14.52 -29.21 5.01
N ALA A 90 15.16 -29.38 6.17
CA ALA A 90 15.12 -30.66 6.89
C ALA A 90 13.69 -31.03 7.31
N GLU A 91 12.94 -30.09 7.88
CA GLU A 91 11.52 -30.26 8.24
C GLU A 91 10.65 -30.62 7.02
N TYR A 92 10.91 -29.97 5.89
CA TYR A 92 10.23 -30.25 4.62
C TYR A 92 10.51 -31.68 4.12
N GLN A 93 11.77 -32.13 4.18
CA GLN A 93 12.15 -33.48 3.76
C GLN A 93 11.55 -34.56 4.68
N GLU A 94 11.46 -34.29 5.99
CA GLU A 94 10.79 -35.18 6.94
C GLU A 94 9.30 -35.32 6.61
N THR A 95 8.61 -34.18 6.41
CA THR A 95 7.19 -34.13 6.03
C THR A 95 6.94 -34.85 4.70
N LEU A 96 7.84 -34.66 3.71
CA LEU A 96 7.77 -35.34 2.42
C LEU A 96 7.96 -36.85 2.56
N SER A 97 8.89 -37.29 3.40
CA SER A 97 9.16 -38.70 3.65
C SER A 97 7.98 -39.37 4.37
N GLU A 98 7.37 -38.70 5.35
CA GLU A 98 6.13 -39.17 6.01
C GLU A 98 5.01 -39.36 4.99
N LYS A 99 4.76 -38.36 4.14
CA LYS A 99 3.76 -38.45 3.07
C LYS A 99 4.01 -39.66 2.17
N GLN A 100 5.25 -39.86 1.72
CA GLN A 100 5.61 -40.99 0.86
C GLN A 100 5.39 -42.34 1.54
N ARG A 101 5.74 -42.46 2.83
CA ARG A 101 5.49 -43.65 3.63
C ARG A 101 4.00 -43.98 3.71
N LEU A 102 3.15 -42.99 4.04
CA LEU A 102 1.70 -43.19 4.10
C LEU A 102 1.11 -43.54 2.73
N GLN A 103 1.63 -42.95 1.64
CA GLN A 103 1.22 -43.31 0.28
C GLN A 103 1.56 -44.75 -0.10
N GLN A 104 2.68 -45.29 0.39
CA GLN A 104 3.02 -46.70 0.21
C GLN A 104 2.08 -47.60 1.03
N GLU A 105 1.80 -47.21 2.28
CA GLU A 105 0.89 -47.93 3.16
C GLU A 105 -0.52 -48.05 2.59
N VAL A 106 -1.10 -46.95 2.09
CA VAL A 106 -2.44 -46.89 1.45
C VAL A 106 -2.59 -47.87 0.27
N LYS A 107 -1.50 -48.19 -0.44
CA LYS A 107 -1.51 -49.14 -1.57
C LYS A 107 -1.64 -50.59 -1.13
N SER A 108 -1.54 -50.89 0.17
CA SER A 108 -1.69 -52.25 0.67
C SER A 108 -3.13 -52.76 0.44
N PRO A 109 -3.30 -53.91 -0.24
CA PRO A 109 -4.62 -54.44 -0.57
C PRO A 109 -5.38 -54.98 0.64
N SER A 110 -4.70 -55.23 1.77
CA SER A 110 -5.30 -55.75 3.02
C SER A 110 -5.86 -54.66 3.95
N LEU A 111 -5.80 -53.38 3.56
CA LEU A 111 -6.30 -52.29 4.38
C LEU A 111 -7.83 -52.23 4.40
N ASP A 112 -8.35 -52.08 5.61
CA ASP A 112 -9.74 -51.72 5.86
C ASP A 112 -10.10 -50.36 5.23
N ALA A 113 -11.35 -50.21 4.78
CA ALA A 113 -11.81 -49.02 4.09
C ALA A 113 -11.74 -47.75 4.95
N MET A 114 -12.02 -47.85 6.26
CA MET A 114 -11.98 -46.72 7.19
C MET A 114 -10.54 -46.26 7.42
N VAL A 115 -9.61 -47.20 7.59
CA VAL A 115 -8.18 -46.89 7.73
C VAL A 115 -7.63 -46.25 6.47
N ARG A 116 -8.05 -46.73 5.29
CA ARG A 116 -7.67 -46.14 4.00
C ARG A 116 -8.13 -44.68 3.88
N ASP A 117 -9.35 -44.35 4.29
CA ASP A 117 -9.87 -42.98 4.25
C ASP A 117 -9.08 -42.05 5.19
N GLU A 118 -8.77 -42.50 6.42
CA GLU A 118 -7.99 -41.71 7.37
C GLU A 118 -6.58 -41.41 6.84
N LEU A 119 -5.89 -42.43 6.30
CA LEU A 119 -4.58 -42.24 5.68
C LEU A 119 -4.65 -41.28 4.49
N GLN A 120 -5.70 -41.35 3.67
CA GLN A 120 -5.89 -40.43 2.55
C GLN A 120 -6.08 -38.97 3.02
N ARG A 121 -6.85 -38.75 4.09
CA ARG A 121 -6.99 -37.41 4.70
C ARG A 121 -5.65 -36.90 5.23
N ARG A 122 -4.88 -37.74 5.91
CA ARG A 122 -3.55 -37.39 6.41
C ARG A 122 -2.59 -37.05 5.27
N ILE A 123 -2.60 -37.81 4.17
CA ILE A 123 -1.81 -37.50 2.97
C ILE A 123 -2.22 -36.16 2.36
N ALA A 124 -3.52 -35.86 2.30
CA ALA A 124 -4.02 -34.59 1.78
C ALA A 124 -3.59 -33.40 2.67
N GLU A 125 -3.59 -33.57 3.99
CA GLU A 125 -3.10 -32.57 4.93
C GLU A 125 -1.59 -32.31 4.75
N LEU A 126 -0.77 -33.37 4.70
CA LEU A 126 0.67 -33.24 4.45
C LEU A 126 0.95 -32.60 3.09
N GLU A 127 0.16 -32.93 2.06
CA GLU A 127 0.30 -32.29 0.75
C GLU A 127 -0.02 -30.80 0.81
N ARG A 128 -1.04 -30.40 1.57
CA ARG A 128 -1.36 -28.99 1.81
C ARG A 128 -0.19 -28.28 2.50
N GLN A 129 0.48 -28.93 3.46
CA GLN A 129 1.61 -28.34 4.17
C GLN A 129 2.87 -28.20 3.30
N LEU A 130 3.13 -29.17 2.42
CA LEU A 130 4.28 -29.16 1.51
C LEU A 130 4.10 -28.19 0.34
N SER A 131 2.90 -28.21 -0.24
CA SER A 131 2.52 -27.39 -1.38
C SER A 131 1.29 -26.56 -1.05
N PRO A 132 1.40 -25.63 -0.08
CA PRO A 132 0.30 -24.76 0.25
C PRO A 132 -0.01 -23.97 -1.01
N LYS A 133 -1.22 -24.19 -1.53
CA LYS A 133 -1.79 -23.33 -2.56
C LYS A 133 -1.61 -21.92 -2.03
N PRO A 134 -0.96 -21.00 -2.78
CA PRO A 134 -0.71 -19.68 -2.26
C PRO A 134 -2.00 -19.18 -1.64
N ALA A 135 -2.02 -19.03 -0.31
CA ALA A 135 -2.99 -18.17 0.32
C ALA A 135 -2.88 -16.91 -0.51
N THR A 136 -3.99 -16.43 -1.08
CA THR A 136 -3.97 -15.23 -1.88
C THR A 136 -3.36 -14.19 -0.97
N ILE A 137 -2.06 -13.91 -1.13
CA ILE A 137 -1.38 -12.89 -0.36
C ILE A 137 -2.18 -11.68 -0.79
N VAL A 138 -3.03 -11.20 0.12
CA VAL A 138 -3.81 -10.00 -0.10
C VAL A 138 -2.76 -8.91 -0.06
N THR A 139 -2.00 -8.77 -1.14
CA THR A 139 -1.19 -7.61 -1.39
C THR A 139 -2.17 -6.46 -1.18
N PRO A 140 -1.92 -5.56 -0.21
CA PRO A 140 -2.88 -4.53 0.11
C PRO A 140 -3.20 -3.83 -1.20
N LEU A 141 -4.45 -4.01 -1.65
CA LEU A 141 -4.87 -3.64 -3.00
C LEU A 141 -4.53 -2.17 -3.16
N GLN A 142 -3.58 -1.84 -4.06
CA GLN A 142 -3.19 -0.46 -4.27
C GLN A 142 -4.44 0.36 -4.61
N ALA A 143 -4.66 1.46 -3.88
CA ALA A 143 -5.78 2.34 -4.16
C ALA A 143 -5.67 2.87 -5.59
N ARG A 144 -6.82 3.00 -6.26
CA ARG A 144 -6.90 3.46 -7.63
C ARG A 144 -7.90 4.60 -7.77
N VAL A 145 -7.46 5.69 -8.38
CA VAL A 145 -8.30 6.87 -8.65
C VAL A 145 -8.45 7.01 -10.16
N TYR A 146 -9.69 6.86 -10.66
CA TYR A 146 -10.05 7.17 -12.05
C TYR A 146 -10.42 8.64 -12.15
N MET A 147 -9.80 9.37 -13.08
CA MET A 147 -9.99 10.81 -13.17
C MET A 147 -10.83 11.20 -14.38
N HIS A 148 -11.83 12.03 -14.14
CA HIS A 148 -12.74 12.55 -15.16
C HIS A 148 -12.72 14.09 -15.13
N ILE A 149 -12.43 14.71 -16.28
CA ILE A 149 -12.46 16.17 -16.48
C ILE A 149 -13.70 16.58 -17.27
N GLY A 150 -14.28 17.74 -16.95
CA GLY A 150 -15.43 18.28 -17.68
C GLY A 150 -15.05 19.02 -18.96
N SER A 151 -13.82 19.53 -19.04
CA SER A 151 -13.29 20.22 -20.21
C SER A 151 -11.79 19.94 -20.39
N ASP A 152 -11.29 20.04 -21.62
CA ASP A 152 -9.87 19.74 -21.91
C ASP A 152 -8.91 20.78 -21.29
N GLY A 153 -9.38 22.02 -21.05
CA GLY A 153 -8.60 23.05 -20.36
C GLY A 153 -8.21 22.68 -18.92
N GLN A 154 -8.87 21.68 -18.32
CA GLN A 154 -8.56 21.19 -16.97
C GLN A 154 -7.43 20.15 -16.95
N ARG A 155 -6.98 19.66 -18.11
CA ARG A 155 -6.05 18.52 -18.21
C ARG A 155 -4.73 18.77 -17.48
N SER A 156 -4.11 19.95 -17.64
CA SER A 156 -2.84 20.25 -16.99
C SER A 156 -2.95 20.23 -15.45
N ALA A 157 -4.02 20.80 -14.89
CA ALA A 157 -4.25 20.76 -13.44
C ALA A 157 -4.63 19.35 -12.94
N ALA A 158 -5.37 18.59 -13.76
CA ALA A 158 -5.66 17.19 -13.50
C ALA A 158 -4.37 16.33 -13.48
N GLU A 159 -3.41 16.59 -14.36
CA GLU A 159 -2.09 15.93 -14.37
C GLU A 159 -1.25 16.26 -13.13
N GLN A 160 -1.32 17.50 -12.63
CA GLN A 160 -0.69 17.88 -11.37
C GLN A 160 -1.30 17.10 -10.19
N THR A 161 -2.63 16.99 -10.17
CA THR A 161 -3.35 16.20 -9.16
C THR A 161 -2.98 14.71 -9.25
N ALA A 162 -2.93 14.16 -10.46
CA ALA A 162 -2.52 12.77 -10.70
C ALA A 162 -1.08 12.52 -10.23
N SER A 163 -0.18 13.47 -10.44
CA SER A 163 1.22 13.37 -9.97
C SER A 163 1.31 13.37 -8.45
N ALA A 164 0.54 14.23 -7.77
CA ALA A 164 0.47 14.25 -6.31
C ALA A 164 -0.05 12.91 -5.75
N LEU A 165 -1.13 12.37 -6.33
CA LEU A 165 -1.69 11.07 -5.92
C LEU A 165 -0.69 9.93 -6.15
N ARG A 166 0.04 9.92 -7.27
CA ARG A 166 1.06 8.89 -7.55
C ARG A 166 2.23 8.95 -6.59
N ALA A 167 2.60 10.13 -6.09
CA ALA A 167 3.64 10.27 -5.07
C ALA A 167 3.23 9.57 -3.76
N ASP A 168 1.93 9.51 -3.47
CA ASP A 168 1.34 8.77 -2.34
C ASP A 168 1.07 7.28 -2.67
N SER A 169 1.76 6.72 -3.68
CA SER A 169 1.60 5.33 -4.14
C SER A 169 0.17 4.98 -4.59
N ILE A 170 -0.61 5.95 -5.08
CA ILE A 170 -1.95 5.72 -5.65
C ILE A 170 -1.86 5.47 -7.16
N SER A 171 -2.57 4.46 -7.65
CA SER A 171 -2.67 4.17 -9.07
C SER A 171 -3.63 5.15 -9.76
N VAL A 172 -3.15 5.89 -10.76
CA VAL A 172 -3.98 6.80 -11.58
C VAL A 172 -3.83 6.40 -13.06
N PRO A 173 -4.73 5.53 -13.59
CA PRO A 173 -4.56 4.93 -14.92
C PRO A 173 -4.62 5.92 -16.09
N GLY A 174 -5.35 7.02 -15.95
CA GLY A 174 -5.54 8.00 -17.01
C GLY A 174 -6.52 9.12 -16.62
N ILE A 175 -6.66 10.10 -17.51
CA ILE A 175 -7.57 11.23 -17.37
C ILE A 175 -8.53 11.24 -18.57
N GLU A 176 -9.81 11.03 -18.30
CA GLU A 176 -10.86 10.95 -19.31
C GLU A 176 -11.66 12.24 -19.40
N LEU A 177 -11.99 12.68 -20.61
CA LEU A 177 -12.93 13.78 -20.83
C LEU A 177 -14.37 13.26 -20.71
N ARG A 178 -15.12 13.78 -19.73
CA ARG A 178 -16.53 13.48 -19.48
C ARG A 178 -17.31 14.79 -19.39
N PRO A 179 -17.93 15.25 -20.49
CA PRO A 179 -18.66 16.53 -20.52
C PRO A 179 -19.79 16.62 -19.48
N ASN A 180 -20.36 15.49 -19.09
CA ASN A 180 -21.41 15.38 -18.07
C ASN A 180 -20.81 15.32 -16.65
N SER A 181 -19.99 16.31 -16.29
CA SER A 181 -19.42 16.41 -14.95
C SER A 181 -20.45 16.89 -13.91
N PRO A 182 -20.31 16.50 -12.63
CA PRO A 182 -21.10 17.05 -11.54
C PRO A 182 -20.88 18.56 -11.39
N GLN A 183 -21.82 19.24 -10.71
CA GLN A 183 -21.71 20.69 -10.44
C GLN A 183 -20.53 21.05 -9.55
N ARG A 184 -20.10 20.12 -8.68
CA ARG A 184 -18.96 20.28 -7.76
C ARG A 184 -17.95 19.17 -8.01
N THR A 185 -16.67 19.46 -7.77
CA THR A 185 -15.65 18.41 -7.81
C THR A 185 -15.90 17.39 -6.71
N GLU A 186 -15.98 16.11 -7.07
CA GLU A 186 -16.33 15.01 -6.16
C GLU A 186 -15.28 13.90 -6.26
N LEU A 187 -14.76 13.44 -5.11
CA LEU A 187 -14.06 12.16 -5.01
C LEU A 187 -15.06 11.11 -4.51
N ARG A 188 -15.49 10.23 -5.40
CA ARG A 188 -16.49 9.21 -5.13
C ARG A 188 -15.86 7.95 -4.55
N TYR A 189 -16.50 7.39 -3.53
CA TYR A 189 -16.17 6.10 -2.93
C TYR A 189 -17.44 5.23 -2.81
N PHE A 190 -17.26 3.91 -2.86
CA PHE A 190 -18.37 2.96 -3.06
C PHE A 190 -18.62 2.05 -1.86
N ARG A 191 -17.76 2.10 -0.83
CA ARG A 191 -17.93 1.34 0.41
C ARG A 191 -17.74 2.24 1.62
N ILE A 192 -18.59 2.09 2.63
CA ILE A 192 -18.50 2.88 3.88
C ILE A 192 -17.13 2.68 4.58
N ALA A 193 -16.59 1.47 4.53
CA ALA A 193 -15.27 1.16 5.10
C ALA A 193 -14.11 1.97 4.48
N GLU A 194 -14.30 2.51 3.28
CA GLU A 194 -13.29 3.29 2.53
C GLU A 194 -13.39 4.80 2.81
N ARG A 195 -14.34 5.25 3.63
CA ARG A 195 -14.63 6.68 3.87
C ARG A 195 -13.41 7.46 4.38
N ALA A 196 -12.72 6.96 5.39
CA ALA A 196 -11.58 7.66 5.98
C ALA A 196 -10.43 7.84 4.97
N GLU A 197 -10.17 6.81 4.15
CA GLU A 197 -9.19 6.90 3.07
C GLU A 197 -9.63 7.91 1.99
N ALA A 198 -10.90 7.89 1.58
CA ALA A 198 -11.44 8.85 0.62
C ALA A 198 -11.35 10.31 1.13
N GLU A 199 -11.58 10.54 2.42
CA GLU A 199 -11.42 11.86 3.04
C GLU A 199 -9.94 12.32 3.02
N GLY A 200 -9.00 11.41 3.29
CA GLY A 200 -7.56 11.66 3.15
C GLY A 200 -7.16 12.01 1.72
N LEU A 201 -7.57 11.21 0.74
CA LEU A 201 -7.32 11.48 -0.69
C LEU A 201 -7.92 12.82 -1.14
N THR A 202 -9.10 13.17 -0.62
CA THR A 202 -9.75 14.45 -0.91
C THR A 202 -8.92 15.63 -0.42
N ALA A 203 -8.20 15.49 0.70
CA ALA A 203 -7.30 16.54 1.18
C ALA A 203 -6.15 16.81 0.20
N THR A 204 -5.54 15.75 -0.37
CA THR A 204 -4.54 15.87 -1.45
C THR A 204 -5.13 16.57 -2.67
N VAL A 205 -6.33 16.16 -3.10
CA VAL A 205 -7.04 16.76 -4.25
C VAL A 205 -7.33 18.25 -4.03
N ARG A 206 -7.68 18.66 -2.80
CA ARG A 206 -7.94 20.09 -2.45
C ARG A 206 -6.75 21.01 -2.60
N GLY A 207 -5.53 20.46 -2.66
CA GLY A 207 -4.33 21.21 -2.99
C GLY A 207 -4.43 21.86 -4.38
N VAL A 208 -5.13 21.22 -5.31
CA VAL A 208 -5.37 21.74 -6.67
C VAL A 208 -6.82 22.18 -6.87
N TRP A 209 -7.80 21.48 -6.29
CA TRP A 209 -9.23 21.72 -6.49
C TRP A 209 -9.92 22.04 -5.15
N PRO A 210 -9.97 23.30 -4.72
CA PRO A 210 -10.40 23.67 -3.37
C PRO A 210 -11.81 23.22 -3.00
N ASP A 211 -12.70 23.12 -4.00
CA ASP A 211 -14.10 22.77 -3.83
C ASP A 211 -14.35 21.26 -3.75
N ALA A 212 -13.31 20.43 -3.93
CA ALA A 212 -13.40 18.98 -3.92
C ALA A 212 -13.97 18.42 -2.61
N ALA A 213 -14.84 17.43 -2.71
CA ALA A 213 -15.44 16.76 -1.57
C ALA A 213 -15.53 15.24 -1.76
N ALA A 214 -15.31 14.47 -0.69
CA ALA A 214 -15.59 13.04 -0.68
C ALA A 214 -17.10 12.80 -0.76
N LYS A 215 -17.54 11.85 -1.58
CA LYS A 215 -18.95 11.51 -1.75
C LYS A 215 -19.16 10.00 -1.79
N TYR A 216 -20.05 9.51 -0.94
CA TYR A 216 -20.47 8.13 -0.97
C TYR A 216 -21.45 7.87 -2.13
N VAL A 217 -21.24 6.80 -2.88
CA VAL A 217 -22.17 6.32 -3.91
C VAL A 217 -22.71 4.95 -3.49
N PRO A 218 -23.94 4.87 -2.97
CA PRO A 218 -24.52 3.62 -2.48
C PRO A 218 -24.95 2.69 -3.61
N GLY A 219 -25.20 1.42 -3.29
CA GLY A 219 -25.73 0.40 -4.22
C GLY A 219 -24.66 -0.43 -4.92
N TYR A 220 -23.39 -0.25 -4.55
CA TYR A 220 -22.23 -0.91 -5.13
C TYR A 220 -21.41 -1.72 -4.11
N GLU A 221 -21.90 -1.84 -2.88
CA GLU A 221 -21.17 -2.42 -1.76
C GLU A 221 -20.80 -3.89 -2.00
N ALA A 222 -21.73 -4.63 -2.63
CA ALA A 222 -21.56 -6.03 -3.02
C ALA A 222 -21.11 -6.21 -4.48
N SER A 223 -20.84 -5.12 -5.22
CA SER A 223 -20.44 -5.21 -6.62
C SER A 223 -19.06 -5.85 -6.76
N THR A 224 -18.97 -6.91 -7.56
CA THR A 224 -17.71 -7.53 -7.96
C THR A 224 -17.01 -6.77 -9.10
N ALA A 225 -17.73 -5.87 -9.79
CA ALA A 225 -17.17 -5.02 -10.84
C ALA A 225 -16.33 -3.87 -10.26
N ILE A 226 -16.60 -3.47 -9.01
CA ILE A 226 -15.85 -2.41 -8.32
C ILE A 226 -14.90 -3.07 -7.34
N ARG A 227 -13.61 -2.95 -7.60
CA ARG A 227 -12.57 -3.50 -6.72
C ARG A 227 -12.54 -2.75 -5.37
N PRO A 228 -12.03 -3.37 -4.30
CA PRO A 228 -11.67 -2.62 -3.08
C PRO A 228 -10.71 -1.47 -3.40
N ARG A 229 -10.84 -0.36 -2.67
CA ARG A 229 -10.04 0.87 -2.82
C ARG A 229 -10.10 1.45 -4.24
N HIS A 230 -11.30 1.41 -4.83
CA HIS A 230 -11.63 2.02 -6.12
C HIS A 230 -12.31 3.36 -5.88
N TYR A 231 -11.74 4.42 -6.46
CA TYR A 231 -12.23 5.79 -6.33
C TYR A 231 -12.39 6.43 -7.70
N GLU A 232 -13.34 7.36 -7.81
CA GLU A 232 -13.51 8.18 -9.01
C GLU A 232 -13.43 9.66 -8.64
N LEU A 233 -12.50 10.39 -9.24
CA LEU A 233 -12.40 11.84 -9.12
C LEU A 233 -13.09 12.49 -10.32
N TRP A 234 -14.22 13.14 -10.07
CA TRP A 234 -15.00 13.88 -11.05
C TRP A 234 -14.77 15.36 -10.86
N ILE A 235 -14.09 16.00 -11.81
CA ILE A 235 -13.79 17.44 -11.77
C ILE A 235 -14.95 18.18 -12.44
N SER A 236 -15.56 19.11 -11.70
CA SER A 236 -16.67 19.91 -12.21
C SER A 236 -16.20 20.78 -13.38
N ALA A 237 -17.02 20.90 -14.43
CA ALA A 237 -16.70 21.75 -15.58
C ALA A 237 -16.53 23.24 -15.20
N SER A 238 -17.14 23.69 -14.11
CA SER A 238 -17.02 25.05 -13.58
C SER A 238 -15.96 25.20 -12.48
N SER A 239 -15.30 24.12 -12.07
CA SER A 239 -14.26 24.20 -11.04
C SER A 239 -12.98 24.79 -11.64
N ALA A 240 -12.46 25.82 -10.97
CA ALA A 240 -11.19 26.46 -11.30
C ALA A 240 -10.09 25.84 -10.43
N PRO A 241 -8.97 25.39 -11.02
CA PRO A 241 -7.84 24.92 -10.23
C PRO A 241 -7.22 26.09 -9.46
N ARG A 242 -6.58 25.81 -8.31
CA ARG A 242 -5.65 26.77 -7.72
C ARG A 242 -4.55 27.03 -8.73
N VAL A 243 -4.54 28.24 -9.27
CA VAL A 243 -3.42 28.70 -10.09
C VAL A 243 -2.26 28.91 -9.13
N ASN A 244 -1.40 27.91 -9.00
CA ASN A 244 -0.10 28.12 -8.39
C ASN A 244 0.69 29.01 -9.36
N MET A 245 0.55 30.33 -9.21
CA MET A 245 1.55 31.27 -9.72
C MET A 245 2.85 30.92 -8.99
N LYS A 246 3.69 30.10 -9.63
CA LYS A 246 5.11 30.16 -9.30
C LYS A 246 5.55 31.60 -9.63
N PRO A 247 6.12 32.34 -8.67
CA PRO A 247 6.84 33.57 -9.00
C PRO A 247 8.04 33.27 -9.89
#